data_AF-A0A7X5IU65-F1
#
_entry.id   AF-A0A7X5IU65-F1
#
_cell.length_a   1.000
_cell.length_b   1.000
_cell.length_c   1.000
_cell.angle_alpha   90.00
_cell.angle_beta   90.00
_cell.angle_gamma   90.00
#
_symmetry.space_group_name_H-M   'P 1'
#
loop_
_entity.id
_entity.type
_entity.pdbx_description
1 polymer ?
#
loop_
_entity_poly.entity_id
_entity_poly.type
_entity_poly.pdbx_seq_one_letter_code
_entity_poly.pdbx_strand_id
1 'polypeptide(L)'
;YQIDLLGGSKNRITEREYWAKRKGQAALDKENASLAAVGEPPKLTKFETDKEKLRRTIRTALSSAVSFEDFSGKLLQQGVTVKESRGRLSYLTPDRTKPITARKLGDDFDRAAVLEALTQNAQNAVRAAEKPLPQQEYPRSIKDRLQRNKAAVNAP
;
A
#
# COMPACT_ATOMS: atom_id res chain seq x y z
N TYR A 1 19.65 16.85 4.74
CA TYR A 1 18.26 16.53 4.35
C TYR A 1 17.76 17.63 3.43
N GLN A 2 17.58 17.34 2.15
CA GLN A 2 17.02 18.30 1.19
C GLN A 2 15.50 18.22 1.31
N ILE A 3 14.87 19.28 1.81
CA ILE A 3 13.42 19.41 1.80
C ILE A 3 13.08 19.98 0.42
N ASP A 4 12.47 19.15 -0.42
CA ASP A 4 11.87 19.63 -1.66
C ASP A 4 10.73 20.59 -1.30
N LEU A 5 10.95 21.87 -1.56
CA LEU A 5 9.99 22.97 -1.34
C LEU A 5 9.07 23.16 -2.57
N LEU A 6 9.39 22.53 -3.70
CA LEU A 6 8.69 22.67 -4.97
C LEU A 6 7.73 21.50 -5.23
N GLY A 7 8.10 20.29 -4.82
CA GLY A 7 7.22 19.14 -4.74
C GLY A 7 6.25 19.28 -3.56
N GLY A 8 4.95 19.11 -3.79
CA GLY A 8 4.01 19.07 -2.69
C GLY A 8 4.19 17.80 -1.84
N SER A 9 3.51 17.76 -0.70
CA SER A 9 3.69 16.66 0.25
C SER A 9 2.99 15.37 -0.23
N LYS A 10 3.75 14.27 -0.25
CA LYS A 10 3.24 12.89 -0.47
C LYS A 10 2.00 12.60 0.37
N ASN A 11 2.01 13.05 1.63
CA ASN A 11 0.85 13.11 2.50
C ASN A 11 0.58 14.56 2.91
N ARG A 12 -0.54 15.12 2.49
CA ARG A 12 -0.96 16.45 2.95
C ARG A 12 -1.76 16.35 4.23
N ILE A 13 -1.11 16.63 5.36
CA ILE A 13 -1.75 16.69 6.68
C ILE A 13 -2.04 18.16 6.99
N THR A 14 -3.31 18.49 7.22
CA THR A 14 -3.72 19.84 7.64
C THR A 14 -3.65 20.00 9.15
N GLU A 15 -3.46 21.21 9.67
CA GLU A 15 -3.47 21.48 11.12
C GLU A 15 -4.74 20.96 11.82
N ARG A 16 -5.91 21.14 11.20
CA ARG A 16 -7.19 20.58 11.70
C ARG A 16 -7.14 19.06 11.86
N GLU A 17 -6.48 18.37 10.94
CA GLU A 17 -6.32 16.91 10.98
C GLU A 17 -5.33 16.49 12.06
N TYR A 18 -4.24 17.24 12.23
CA TYR A 18 -3.30 17.04 13.34
C TYR A 18 -4.00 17.13 14.70
N TRP A 19 -4.79 18.18 14.92
CA TRP A 19 -5.54 18.34 16.17
C TRP A 19 -6.65 17.30 16.34
N ALA A 20 -7.37 16.97 15.26
CA ALA A 20 -8.38 15.91 15.30
C ALA A 20 -7.78 14.57 15.74
N LYS A 21 -6.60 14.22 15.21
CA LYS A 21 -5.88 13.01 15.61
C LYS A 21 -5.50 13.02 17.08
N ARG A 22 -4.91 14.12 17.58
CA ARG A 22 -4.54 14.24 18.99
C ARG A 22 -5.74 14.16 19.92
N LYS A 23 -6.82 14.85 19.59
CA LYS A 23 -8.05 14.84 20.39
C LYS A 23 -8.70 13.45 20.40
N GLY A 24 -8.74 12.78 19.25
CA GLY A 24 -9.26 11.42 19.15
C GLY A 24 -8.42 10.42 19.93
N GLN A 25 -7.08 10.54 19.88
CA GLN A 25 -6.20 9.69 20.68
C GLN A 25 -6.42 9.91 22.18
N ALA A 26 -6.48 11.16 22.65
CA ALA A 26 -6.72 11.45 24.05
C ALA A 26 -8.08 10.91 24.57
N ALA A 27 -9.12 10.93 23.72
CA ALA A 27 -10.42 10.34 24.07
C ALA A 27 -10.33 8.80 24.18
N LEU A 28 -9.67 8.16 23.22
CA LEU A 28 -9.43 6.72 23.22
C LEU A 28 -8.57 6.27 24.40
N ASP A 29 -7.53 7.02 24.76
CA ASP A 29 -6.69 6.73 25.92
C ASP A 29 -7.48 6.82 27.22
N LYS A 30 -8.39 7.79 27.33
CA LYS A 30 -9.29 7.95 28.48
C LYS A 30 -10.27 6.77 28.60
N GLU A 31 -10.87 6.34 27.48
CA GLU A 31 -11.76 5.17 27.47
C GLU A 31 -11.01 3.89 27.85
N ASN A 32 -9.81 3.68 27.30
CA ASN A 32 -8.97 2.52 27.64
C ASN A 32 -8.53 2.54 29.10
N ALA A 33 -8.25 3.71 29.69
CA ALA A 33 -7.95 3.82 31.11
C ALA A 33 -9.15 3.39 31.98
N SER A 34 -10.36 3.75 31.58
CA SER A 34 -11.58 3.29 32.25
C SER A 34 -11.79 1.78 32.11
N LEU A 35 -11.55 1.21 30.92
CA LEU A 35 -11.63 -0.24 30.70
C LEU A 35 -10.60 -1.01 31.53
N ALA A 36 -9.36 -0.50 31.59
CA ALA A 36 -8.29 -1.08 32.39
C ALA A 36 -8.63 -1.06 33.89
N ALA A 37 -9.31 -0.02 34.38
CA ALA A 37 -9.77 0.04 35.77
C ALA A 37 -10.85 -1.02 36.09
N VAL A 38 -11.62 -1.46 35.08
CA VAL A 38 -12.63 -2.53 35.19
C VAL A 38 -12.02 -3.92 34.91
N GLY A 39 -10.73 -3.99 34.54
CA GLY A 39 -10.04 -5.23 34.21
C GLY A 39 -10.32 -5.76 32.80
N GLU A 40 -10.94 -4.95 31.93
CA GLU A 40 -11.19 -5.31 30.53
C GLU A 40 -9.99 -4.95 29.64
N PRO A 41 -9.72 -5.75 28.59
CA PRO A 41 -8.65 -5.45 27.64
C PRO A 41 -8.99 -4.21 26.77
N PRO A 42 -7.98 -3.40 26.41
CA PRO A 42 -8.19 -2.22 25.57
C PRO A 42 -8.63 -2.64 24.15
N LYS A 43 -9.65 -1.97 23.60
CA LYS A 43 -10.24 -2.32 22.30
C LYS A 43 -9.34 -1.91 21.13
N LEU A 44 -8.79 -0.70 21.19
CA LEU A 44 -7.94 -0.09 20.16
C LEU A 44 -6.90 0.77 20.85
N THR A 45 -5.65 0.71 20.42
CA THR A 45 -4.54 1.49 21.00
C THR A 45 -4.21 2.75 20.22
N LYS A 46 -4.67 2.86 18.98
CA LYS A 46 -4.34 3.96 18.08
C LYS A 46 -5.59 4.53 17.41
N PHE A 47 -5.77 5.82 17.56
CA PHE A 47 -6.77 6.57 16.83
C PHE A 47 -6.27 6.86 15.41
N GLU A 48 -7.12 6.57 14.41
CA GLU A 48 -6.86 6.86 13.00
C GLU A 48 -7.95 7.79 12.47
N THR A 49 -7.53 8.90 11.86
CA THR A 49 -8.47 9.82 11.20
C THR A 49 -9.01 9.21 9.90
N ASP A 50 -10.21 9.63 9.46
CA ASP A 50 -10.81 9.15 8.20
C ASP A 50 -9.88 9.28 7.01
N LYS A 51 -9.15 10.40 6.93
CA LYS A 51 -8.18 10.63 5.86
C LYS A 51 -6.99 9.70 5.96
N GLU A 52 -6.48 9.41 7.16
CA GLU A 52 -5.40 8.43 7.34
C GLU A 52 -5.84 7.03 6.95
N LYS A 53 -7.04 6.61 7.38
CA LYS A 53 -7.66 5.34 6.96
C LYS A 53 -7.76 5.28 5.45
N LEU A 54 -8.30 6.32 4.82
CA LEU A 54 -8.43 6.40 3.36
C LEU A 54 -7.07 6.34 2.64
N ARG A 55 -6.07 7.09 3.11
CA ARG A 55 -4.71 7.04 2.54
C ARG A 55 -4.12 5.63 2.62
N ARG A 56 -4.31 4.93 3.74
CA ARG A 56 -3.88 3.53 3.90
C ARG A 56 -4.62 2.63 2.91
N THR A 57 -5.94 2.71 2.86
CA THR A 57 -6.77 1.88 1.97
C THR A 57 -6.37 2.06 0.50
N ILE A 58 -6.14 3.31 0.06
CA ILE A 58 -5.66 3.59 -1.30
C ILE A 58 -4.29 2.98 -1.55
N ARG A 59 -3.33 3.12 -0.63
CA ARG A 59 -2.00 2.50 -0.77
C ARG A 59 -2.05 0.98 -0.86
N THR A 60 -2.88 0.33 -0.05
CA THR A 60 -3.07 -1.12 -0.09
C THR A 60 -3.71 -1.58 -1.40
N ALA A 61 -4.70 -0.83 -1.91
CA ALA A 61 -5.28 -1.12 -3.22
C ALA A 61 -4.23 -0.94 -4.32
N LEU A 62 -3.46 0.15 -4.29
CA LEU A 62 -2.40 0.43 -5.24
C LEU A 62 -1.31 -0.64 -5.23
N SER A 63 -0.89 -1.16 -4.07
CA SER A 63 0.21 -2.13 -4.01
C SER A 63 -0.08 -3.46 -4.70
N SER A 64 -1.35 -3.78 -4.93
CA SER A 64 -1.77 -5.02 -5.58
C SER A 64 -2.41 -4.82 -6.94
N ALA A 65 -2.79 -3.58 -7.29
CA ALA A 65 -3.51 -3.30 -8.52
C ALA A 65 -2.55 -3.11 -9.71
N VAL A 66 -2.93 -3.66 -10.85
CA VAL A 66 -2.18 -3.53 -12.12
C VAL A 66 -2.91 -2.69 -13.16
N SER A 67 -4.18 -2.37 -12.93
CA SER A 67 -4.99 -1.51 -13.80
C SER A 67 -5.86 -0.57 -12.96
N PHE A 68 -6.36 0.50 -13.59
CA PHE A 68 -7.24 1.44 -12.90
C PHE A 68 -8.58 0.81 -12.52
N GLU A 69 -9.10 -0.08 -13.36
CA GLU A 69 -10.33 -0.83 -13.07
C GLU A 69 -10.16 -1.73 -11.84
N ASP A 70 -9.09 -2.53 -11.79
CA ASP A 70 -8.77 -3.39 -10.65
C ASP A 70 -8.55 -2.57 -9.36
N PHE A 71 -7.84 -1.45 -9.48
CA PHE A 71 -7.68 -0.49 -8.38
C PHE A 71 -9.03 0.01 -7.84
N SER A 72 -9.92 0.43 -8.74
CA SER A 72 -11.25 0.93 -8.37
C SER A 72 -12.13 -0.16 -7.76
N GLY A 73 -12.04 -1.40 -8.28
CA GLY A 73 -12.76 -2.56 -7.76
C GLY A 73 -12.31 -2.93 -6.35
N LYS A 74 -11.00 -2.93 -6.10
CA LYS A 74 -10.42 -3.16 -4.77
C LYS A 74 -10.84 -2.10 -3.76
N LEU A 75 -10.89 -0.83 -4.18
CA LEU A 75 -11.40 0.23 -3.33
C LEU A 75 -12.89 0.07 -3.03
N LEU A 76 -13.69 -0.32 -4.03
CA LEU A 76 -15.11 -0.57 -3.87
C LEU A 76 -15.40 -1.73 -2.91
N GLN A 77 -14.58 -2.80 -2.91
CA GLN A 77 -14.67 -3.88 -1.92
C GLN A 77 -14.49 -3.40 -0.48
N GLN A 78 -13.74 -2.31 -0.27
CA GLN A 78 -13.58 -1.65 1.02
C GLN A 78 -14.64 -0.55 1.26
N GLY A 79 -15.66 -0.46 0.40
CA GLY A 79 -16.72 0.55 0.43
C GLY A 79 -16.29 1.93 -0.07
N VAL A 80 -15.11 2.06 -0.68
CA VAL A 80 -14.58 3.33 -1.19
C VAL A 80 -14.88 3.49 -2.67
N THR A 81 -15.75 4.42 -3.02
CA THR A 81 -16.06 4.75 -4.42
C THR A 81 -15.08 5.77 -4.97
N VAL A 82 -14.47 5.48 -6.11
CA VAL A 82 -13.58 6.41 -6.84
C VAL A 82 -14.36 7.13 -7.93
N LYS A 83 -14.24 8.45 -7.99
CA LYS A 83 -14.79 9.27 -9.07
C LYS A 83 -13.70 10.11 -9.71
N GLU A 84 -13.58 10.03 -11.02
CA GLU A 84 -12.76 10.95 -11.80
C GLU A 84 -13.63 12.11 -12.31
N SER A 85 -13.16 13.35 -12.13
CA SER A 85 -13.78 14.53 -12.71
C SER A 85 -12.73 15.58 -13.01
N ARG A 86 -12.72 16.10 -14.24
CA ARG A 86 -11.79 17.16 -14.69
C ARG A 86 -10.31 16.83 -14.37
N GLY A 87 -9.90 15.59 -14.65
CA GLY A 87 -8.53 15.10 -14.43
C GLY A 87 -8.15 14.89 -12.96
N ARG A 88 -9.10 14.91 -12.02
CA ARG A 88 -8.85 14.72 -10.59
C ARG A 88 -9.63 13.54 -10.03
N LEU A 89 -8.97 12.78 -9.16
CA LEU A 89 -9.61 11.70 -8.41
C LEU A 89 -10.25 12.25 -7.14
N SER A 90 -11.43 11.72 -6.84
CA SER A 90 -12.15 11.94 -5.59
C SER A 90 -12.58 10.59 -5.03
N TYR A 91 -12.51 10.45 -3.72
CA TYR A 91 -12.76 9.19 -3.01
C TYR A 91 -13.89 9.39 -2.02
N LEU A 92 -14.94 8.57 -2.12
CA LEU A 92 -16.08 8.57 -1.20
C LEU A 92 -15.99 7.36 -0.29
N THR A 93 -15.82 7.59 1.01
CA THR A 93 -15.86 6.54 2.04
C THR A 93 -17.30 6.33 2.51
N PRO A 94 -17.65 5.13 3.03
CA PRO A 94 -19.02 4.84 3.45
C PRO A 94 -19.50 5.74 4.60
N ASP A 95 -18.57 6.19 5.47
CA ASP A 95 -18.87 7.04 6.62
C ASP A 95 -19.12 8.52 6.24
N ARG A 96 -19.09 8.87 4.95
CA ARG A 96 -19.16 10.26 4.48
C ARG A 96 -20.16 10.43 3.36
N THR A 97 -20.85 11.58 3.37
CA THR A 97 -21.72 12.01 2.26
C THR A 97 -20.96 12.79 1.18
N LYS A 98 -19.85 13.44 1.55
CA LYS A 98 -19.04 14.26 0.64
C LYS A 98 -17.71 13.56 0.31
N PRO A 99 -17.36 13.44 -0.98
CA PRO A 99 -16.11 12.81 -1.39
C PRO A 99 -14.91 13.68 -0.99
N ILE A 100 -13.80 13.03 -0.70
CA ILE A 100 -12.51 13.64 -0.40
C ILE A 100 -11.70 13.68 -1.70
N THR A 101 -11.28 14.87 -2.12
CA THR A 101 -10.44 15.03 -3.31
C THR A 101 -8.99 14.60 -3.04
N ALA A 102 -8.34 14.02 -4.05
CA ALA A 102 -6.94 13.58 -3.98
C ALA A 102 -5.98 14.65 -3.43
N ARG A 103 -6.15 15.91 -3.89
CA ARG A 103 -5.41 17.08 -3.38
C ARG A 103 -5.43 17.24 -1.86
N LYS A 104 -6.49 16.79 -1.17
CA LYS A 104 -6.61 16.86 0.30
C LYS A 104 -5.91 15.70 1.01
N LEU A 105 -5.55 14.65 0.28
CA LEU A 105 -4.83 13.48 0.78
C LEU A 105 -3.31 13.65 0.59
N GLY A 106 -2.89 14.23 -0.53
CA GLY A 106 -1.49 14.41 -0.89
C GLY A 106 -1.26 14.06 -2.35
N ASP A 107 -0.05 14.31 -2.83
CA ASP A 107 0.24 14.24 -4.26
C ASP A 107 0.37 12.78 -4.77
N ASP A 108 0.70 11.82 -3.89
CA ASP A 108 0.70 10.37 -4.19
C ASP A 108 -0.69 9.85 -4.63
N PHE A 109 -1.75 10.59 -4.30
CA PHE A 109 -3.13 10.18 -4.53
C PHE A 109 -3.76 10.85 -5.75
N ASP A 110 -3.02 11.76 -6.38
CA ASP A 110 -3.45 12.41 -7.62
C ASP A 110 -3.46 11.41 -8.77
N ARG A 111 -4.24 11.74 -9.81
CA ARG A 111 -4.47 10.85 -10.95
C ARG A 111 -3.17 10.40 -11.61
N ALA A 112 -2.25 11.35 -11.83
CA ALA A 112 -0.98 11.07 -12.49
C ALA A 112 -0.14 10.05 -11.68
N ALA A 113 0.02 10.29 -10.38
CA ALA A 113 0.77 9.41 -9.49
C ALA A 113 0.13 8.01 -9.41
N VAL A 114 -1.21 7.93 -9.32
CA VAL A 114 -1.95 6.66 -9.33
C VAL A 114 -1.73 5.88 -10.63
N LEU A 115 -1.85 6.54 -11.78
CA LEU A 115 -1.66 5.86 -13.07
C LEU A 115 -0.22 5.44 -13.31
N GLU A 116 0.74 6.26 -12.88
CA GLU A 116 2.16 5.91 -12.95
C GLU A 116 2.46 4.67 -12.10
N ALA A 117 1.96 4.63 -10.86
CA ALA A 117 2.12 3.48 -9.97
C ALA A 117 1.49 2.21 -10.56
N LEU A 118 0.29 2.31 -11.15
CA LEU A 118 -0.38 1.18 -11.80
C LEU A 118 0.41 0.68 -13.02
N THR A 119 0.97 1.60 -13.81
CA THR A 119 1.80 1.26 -14.97
C THR A 119 3.05 0.50 -14.54
N GLN A 120 3.72 0.97 -13.47
CA GLN A 120 4.87 0.28 -12.90
C GLN A 120 4.50 -1.11 -12.36
N ASN A 121 3.35 -1.24 -11.68
CA ASN A 121 2.86 -2.52 -11.18
C ASN A 121 2.57 -3.51 -12.31
N ALA A 122 1.93 -3.07 -13.40
CA ALA A 122 1.68 -3.91 -14.56
C ALA A 122 2.99 -4.41 -15.19
N GLN A 123 3.99 -3.54 -15.35
CA GLN A 123 5.31 -3.93 -15.86
C GLN A 123 6.01 -4.92 -14.92
N ASN A 124 5.92 -4.69 -13.61
CA ASN A 124 6.50 -5.59 -12.61
C ASN A 124 5.82 -6.97 -12.64
N ALA A 125 4.50 -7.02 -12.84
CA ALA A 125 3.75 -8.26 -12.96
C ALA A 125 4.16 -9.07 -14.21
N VAL A 126 4.35 -8.40 -15.35
CA VAL A 126 4.85 -9.04 -16.58
C VAL A 126 6.26 -9.61 -16.36
N ARG A 127 7.18 -8.83 -15.78
CA ARG A 127 8.54 -9.31 -15.46
C ARG A 127 8.56 -10.47 -14.47
N ALA A 128 7.62 -10.50 -13.52
CA ALA A 128 7.49 -11.60 -12.58
C ALA A 128 6.97 -12.87 -13.26
N ALA A 129 6.03 -12.75 -14.21
CA ALA A 129 5.50 -13.87 -14.98
C ALA A 129 6.53 -14.46 -15.97
N GLU A 130 7.42 -13.62 -16.53
CA GLU A 130 8.49 -14.06 -17.44
C GLU A 130 9.66 -14.77 -16.74
N LYS A 131 9.76 -14.68 -15.40
CA LYS A 131 10.78 -15.39 -14.60
C LYS A 131 10.24 -16.71 -14.01
N PRO A 132 10.24 -17.79 -14.80
CA PRO A 132 10.57 -19.11 -14.26
C PRO A 132 11.65 -19.75 -15.13
N LEU A 133 12.83 -19.13 -15.23
CA LEU A 133 14.01 -19.87 -15.68
C LEU A 133 14.59 -20.56 -14.45
N PRO A 134 14.60 -21.91 -14.39
CA PRO A 134 15.23 -22.61 -13.29
C PRO A 134 16.66 -22.11 -13.22
N GLN A 135 17.06 -21.64 -12.03
CA GLN A 135 18.47 -21.43 -11.75
C GLN A 135 19.15 -22.72 -12.17
N GLN A 136 19.98 -22.69 -13.21
CA GLN A 136 20.81 -23.85 -13.53
C GLN A 136 21.57 -24.14 -12.26
N GLU A 137 21.22 -25.25 -11.62
CA GLU A 137 21.83 -25.70 -10.38
C GLU A 137 23.24 -26.14 -10.77
N TYR A 138 24.16 -25.17 -10.78
CA TYR A 138 25.56 -25.45 -10.94
C TYR A 138 25.96 -26.38 -9.79
N PRO A 139 26.59 -27.53 -10.07
CA PRO A 139 27.01 -28.44 -9.02
C PRO A 139 27.88 -27.66 -8.03
N ARG A 140 27.43 -27.60 -6.78
CA ARG A 140 28.04 -26.80 -5.70
C ARG A 140 29.46 -27.27 -5.35
N SER A 141 29.94 -28.37 -5.94
CA SER A 141 31.29 -28.87 -5.71
C SER A 141 31.97 -29.38 -6.99
N ILE A 142 33.29 -29.12 -7.07
CA ILE A 142 34.16 -29.68 -8.12
C ILE A 142 34.17 -31.23 -8.07
N LYS A 143 33.91 -31.80 -6.89
CA LYS A 143 33.84 -33.26 -6.68
C LYS A 143 32.68 -33.89 -7.46
N ASP A 144 31.50 -33.26 -7.47
CA ASP A 144 30.34 -33.75 -8.22
C ASP A 144 30.58 -33.72 -9.74
N ARG A 145 31.35 -32.72 -10.20
CA ARG A 145 31.74 -32.59 -11.61
C ARG A 145 32.69 -33.71 -12.05
N LEU A 146 33.61 -34.11 -11.17
CA LEU A 146 34.58 -35.18 -11.45
C LEU A 146 33.93 -36.58 -11.40
N GLN A 147 32.97 -36.81 -10.49
CA GLN A 147 32.27 -38.11 -10.43
C GLN A 147 31.42 -38.39 -11.67
N ARG A 148 30.71 -37.40 -12.21
CA ARG A 148 29.93 -37.58 -13.45
C ARG A 148 30.80 -37.88 -14.67
N ASN A 149 31.93 -37.20 -14.83
CA ASN A 149 32.86 -37.47 -15.93
C ASN A 149 33.52 -38.85 -15.82
N LYS A 150 33.70 -39.37 -14.59
CA LYS A 150 34.27 -40.70 -14.37
C LYS A 150 33.26 -41.82 -14.65
N ALA A 151 31.97 -41.58 -14.39
CA ALA A 151 30.89 -42.52 -14.71
C ALA A 151 30.62 -42.64 -16.22
N ALA A 152 30.73 -41.55 -16.98
CA ALA A 152 30.52 -41.55 -18.43
C ALA A 152 31.62 -42.27 -19.23
N VAL A 153 32.82 -42.43 -18.67
CA VAL A 153 33.96 -43.11 -19.31
C VAL A 153 33.96 -44.62 -19.04
N ASN A 154 33.21 -45.10 -18.04
CA ASN A 154 33.20 -46.50 -17.62
C ASN A 154 31.90 -47.25 -17.95
N ALA A 155 31.02 -46.68 -18.79
CA ALA A 155 29.90 -47.43 -19.34
C ALA A 155 30.38 -48.26 -20.55
N PRO A 156 30.24 -49.60 -20.55
CA PRO A 156 30.70 -50.48 -21.62
C PRO A 156 29.91 -50.34 -22.92
#